data_AF-A0A354I640-F1
#
_entry.id   AF-A0A354I640-F1
#
_cell.length_a   1.000
_cell.length_b   1.000
_cell.length_c   1.000
_cell.angle_alpha   90.00
_cell.angle_beta   90.00
_cell.angle_gamma   90.00
#
_symmetry.space_group_name_H-M   'P 1'
#
loop_
_entity.id
_entity.type
_entity.pdbx_description
1 polymer ?
#
loop_
_entity_poly.entity_id
_entity_poly.type
_entity_poly.pdbx_seq_one_letter_code
_entity_poly.pdbx_strand_id
1 'polypeptide(L)' 'LEYEAREKAIRDHNQFLLEARQKGRKEGIEKGRKEEKLEIAKNLIILGYPTKEITRITALPANQIDKLR' A
#
# COMPACT_ATOMS: atom_id res chain seq x y z
N LEU A 1 -38.53 -18.11 -10.22
CA LEU A 1 -37.36 -18.95 -10.52
C LEU A 1 -36.35 -18.26 -11.44
N GLU A 2 -36.57 -18.06 -12.75
CA GLU A 2 -35.56 -17.41 -13.62
C GLU A 2 -35.29 -15.93 -13.28
N TYR A 3 -36.33 -15.16 -12.95
CA TYR A 3 -36.20 -13.75 -12.56
C TYR A 3 -35.33 -13.60 -11.30
N GLU A 4 -35.57 -14.42 -10.28
CA GLU A 4 -34.82 -14.38 -9.01
C GLU A 4 -33.37 -14.81 -9.21
N ALA A 5 -33.11 -15.81 -10.06
CA ALA A 5 -31.75 -16.25 -10.38
C ALA A 5 -30.96 -15.15 -11.10
N ARG A 6 -31.60 -14.42 -12.02
CA ARG A 6 -31.01 -13.28 -12.72
C ARG A 6 -30.69 -12.13 -11.77
N GLU A 7 -31.64 -11.76 -10.90
CA GLU A 7 -31.41 -10.71 -9.90
C GLU A 7 -30.27 -11.07 -8.95
N LYS A 8 -30.21 -12.33 -8.51
CA LYS A 8 -29.12 -12.83 -7.67
C LYS A 8 -27.76 -12.70 -8.37
N ALA A 9 -27.66 -13.14 -9.62
CA ALA A 9 -26.41 -13.04 -10.40
C ALA A 9 -25.93 -11.58 -10.56
N ILE A 10 -26.85 -10.63 -10.78
CA ILE A 10 -26.52 -9.20 -10.86
C ILE A 10 -25.99 -8.68 -9.52
N ARG A 11 -26.62 -9.05 -8.41
CA ARG A 11 -26.17 -8.66 -7.07
C ARG A 11 -24.78 -9.22 -6.76
N ASP A 12 -24.58 -10.50 -7.02
CA ASP A 12 -23.29 -11.18 -6.79
C ASP A 12 -22.18 -10.54 -7.65
N HIS A 13 -22.47 -10.23 -8.92
CA HIS A 13 -21.52 -9.54 -9.80
C HIS A 13 -21.16 -8.13 -9.29
N ASN A 14 -22.17 -7.33 -8.89
CA ASN A 14 -21.94 -6.00 -8.36
C ASN A 14 -21.14 -6.02 -7.05
N GLN A 15 -21.43 -7.00 -6.18
CA GLN A 15 -20.69 -7.21 -4.94
C GLN A 15 -19.22 -7.56 -5.24
N PHE A 16 -18.99 -8.48 -6.17
CA PHE A 16 -17.65 -8.84 -6.61
C PHE A 16 -16.86 -7.63 -7.14
N LEU A 17 -17.47 -6.80 -7.99
CA LEU A 17 -16.83 -5.59 -8.51
C LEU A 17 -16.53 -4.56 -7.41
N LEU A 18 -17.45 -4.39 -6.45
CA LEU A 18 -17.26 -3.50 -5.32
C LEU A 18 -16.06 -3.95 -4.47
N GLU A 19 -15.99 -5.23 -4.12
CA GLU A 19 -14.90 -5.81 -3.35
C GLU A 19 -13.57 -5.70 -4.09
N ALA A 20 -13.53 -6.02 -5.39
CA ALA A 20 -12.34 -5.89 -6.21
C ALA A 20 -11.82 -4.44 -6.23
N ARG A 21 -12.71 -3.45 -6.37
CA ARG A 21 -12.34 -2.03 -6.34
C ARG A 21 -11.83 -1.60 -4.96
N GLN A 22 -12.48 -2.03 -3.89
CA GLN A 22 -12.04 -1.71 -2.52
C GLN A 22 -10.68 -2.31 -2.21
N LYS A 23 -10.46 -3.57 -2.58
CA LYS A 23 -9.18 -4.27 -2.43
C LYS A 23 -8.09 -3.57 -3.23
N GLY A 24 -8.32 -3.28 -4.50
CA GLY A 24 -7.36 -2.56 -5.35
C GLY A 24 -7.00 -1.18 -4.80
N ARG A 25 -7.98 -0.43 -4.27
CA ARG A 25 -7.72 0.87 -3.63
C ARG A 25 -6.86 0.71 -2.38
N LYS A 26 -7.17 -0.27 -1.53
CA LYS A 26 -6.41 -0.54 -0.30
C LYS A 26 -4.98 -0.94 -0.60
N GLU A 27 -4.77 -1.86 -1.54
CA GLU A 27 -3.45 -2.31 -1.98
C GLU A 27 -2.65 -1.16 -2.59
N GLY A 28 -3.27 -0.32 -3.43
CA GLY A 28 -2.62 0.87 -4.00
C GLY A 28 -2.16 1.86 -2.93
N ILE A 29 -2.98 2.15 -1.93
CA ILE A 29 -2.61 3.04 -0.81
C ILE A 29 -1.46 2.44 0.00
N GLU A 30 -1.52 1.13 0.30
CA GLU A 30 -0.48 0.46 1.07
C GLU A 30 0.86 0.45 0.33
N LYS A 31 0.83 0.16 -0.98
CA LYS A 31 2.03 0.18 -1.83
C LYS A 31 2.61 1.59 -1.92
N GLY A 32 1.78 2.60 -2.18
CA GLY A 32 2.21 4.00 -2.25
C GLY A 32 2.86 4.48 -0.94
N ARG A 33 2.26 4.17 0.22
CA ARG A 33 2.85 4.50 1.53
C ARG A 33 4.19 3.81 1.77
N LYS A 34 4.38 2.57 1.30
CA LYS A 34 5.66 1.85 1.40
C LYS A 34 6.71 2.50 0.50
N GLU A 35 6.36 2.82 -0.74
CA GLU A 35 7.25 3.47 -1.71
C GLU A 35 7.68 4.86 -1.23
N GLU A 36 6.74 5.68 -0.75
CA GLU A 36 7.00 7.01 -0.18
C GLU A 36 8.01 6.96 0.98
N LYS A 37 7.83 6.03 1.92
CA LYS A 37 8.78 5.87 3.04
C LYS A 37 10.20 5.55 2.57
N LEU A 38 10.33 4.71 1.53
CA LEU A 38 11.63 4.34 0.97
C LEU A 38 12.26 5.53 0.24
N GLU A 39 11.48 6.33 -0.48
CA GLU A 39 11.95 7.54 -1.16
C GLU A 39 12.42 8.60 -0.16
N ILE A 40 11.64 8.85 0.89
CA ILE A 40 12.04 9.75 1.99
C ILE A 40 13.35 9.24 2.63
N ALA A 41 13.46 7.94 2.91
CA ALA A 41 14.69 7.38 3.47
C ALA A 41 15.90 7.62 2.56
N LYS A 42 15.78 7.39 1.25
CA LYS A 42 16.86 7.64 0.27
C LYS A 42 17.28 9.12 0.28
N ASN A 43 16.32 10.03 0.27
CA ASN A 43 16.59 11.46 0.31
C ASN A 43 17.33 11.87 1.60
N LEU A 44 16.92 11.34 2.75
CA LEU A 44 17.60 11.60 4.02
C LEU A 44 19.03 11.03 4.07
N ILE A 45 19.27 9.87 3.45
CA ILE A 45 20.63 9.30 3.29
C ILE A 45 21.49 10.27 2.47
N ILE A 46 20.98 10.76 1.34
CA ILE A 46 21.68 11.71 0.46
C ILE A 46 22.02 13.01 1.22
N LEU A 47 21.11 13.47 2.08
CA LEU A 47 21.32 14.64 2.93
C LEU A 47 22.23 14.39 4.14
N GLY A 48 22.75 13.16 4.31
CA GLY A 48 23.72 12.82 5.35
C GLY A 48 23.12 12.55 6.74
N TYR A 49 21.82 12.31 6.85
CA TYR A 49 21.20 12.00 8.14
C TYR A 49 21.67 10.63 8.68
N PRO A 50 21.86 10.50 10.01
CA PRO A 50 22.26 9.22 10.60
C PRO A 50 21.10 8.22 10.61
N THR A 51 21.41 6.92 10.49
CA THR A 51 20.43 5.81 10.43
C THR A 51 19.38 5.86 11.55
N LYS A 52 19.77 6.29 12.75
CA LYS A 52 18.88 6.43 13.92
C LYS A 52 17.77 7.45 13.68
N GLU A 53 18.09 8.61 13.12
CA GLU A 53 17.10 9.65 12.81
C GLU A 53 16.22 9.23 11.62
N ILE A 54 16.81 8.59 10.60
CA ILE A 54 16.05 8.09 9.43
C ILE A 54 15.02 7.05 9.88
N THR A 55 15.42 6.12 10.76
CA THR A 55 14.52 5.12 11.37
C THR A 55 13.36 5.79 12.10
N ARG A 56 13.63 6.86 12.86
CA ARG A 56 12.62 7.61 13.61
C ARG A 56 11.64 8.34 12.68
N ILE A 57 12.13 8.95 11.60
CA ILE A 57 11.30 9.74 10.67
C ILE A 57 10.43 8.84 9.79
N THR A 58 11.03 7.81 9.20
CA THR A 58 10.36 6.95 8.19
C THR A 58 9.62 5.76 8.80
N ALA A 59 9.88 5.46 10.07
CA ALA A 59 9.45 4.25 10.76
C ALA A 59 9.86 2.96 10.03
N LEU A 60 10.94 3.02 9.24
CA LEU A 60 11.56 1.84 8.64
C LEU A 60 12.65 1.30 9.58
N PRO A 61 12.78 -0.03 9.71
CA PRO A 61 13.80 -0.62 10.56
C PRO A 61 15.21 -0.36 10.00
N ALA A 62 16.21 -0.27 10.89
CA ALA A 62 17.59 0.06 10.51
C ALA A 62 18.17 -0.89 9.45
N ASN A 63 17.78 -2.18 9.46
CA ASN A 63 18.20 -3.16 8.45
C ASN A 63 17.66 -2.86 7.05
N GLN A 64 16.53 -2.16 6.92
CA GLN A 64 16.02 -1.70 5.63
C GLN A 64 16.74 -0.43 5.19
N ILE A 65 17.06 0.48 6.11
CA ILE A 65 17.84 1.67 5.81
C ILE A 65 19.25 1.31 5.31
N ASP A 66 19.88 0.31 5.91
CA ASP A 66 21.20 -0.18 5.49
C ASP A 66 21.20 -0.71 4.05
N LYS A 67 20.14 -1.42 3.65
CA LYS A 67 19.95 -1.90 2.26
C LYS A 67 19.72 -0.81 1.22
N LEU A 68 19.47 0.44 1.64
CA LEU A 68 19.23 1.57 0.74
C LEU A 68 20.50 2.41 0.49
N ARG A 69 21.61 2.07 1.14
CA ARG A 69 22.93 2.69 0.94
C ARG A 69 23.68 2.01 -0.20
#